data_AF-A0A3S3MPH5-F1
#
_entry.id   AF-A0A3S3MPH5-F1
#
_cell.length_a   1.000
_cell.length_b   1.000
_cell.length_c   1.000
_cell.angle_alpha   90.00
_cell.angle_beta   90.00
_cell.angle_gamma   90.00
#
_symmetry.space_group_name_H-M   'P 1'
#
loop_
_entity.id
_entity.type
_entity.pdbx_description
1 polymer ?
#
loop_
_entity_poly.entity_id
_entity_poly.type
_entity_poly.pdbx_seq_one_letter_code
_entity_poly.pdbx_strand_id
1 'polypeptide(L)'
;MVALLISVYANVQAVSVGNAAKIIKQVYSVLPIYDKIVSALLQDGVWNLPEKCTFTLGVPIGPMLAKPTKGVTEILDKFQDTEFTCEYKYDGERAQIHYMEDGSVEIYSRNAERNTGKYPDVVSSVSRYANLEQSLFLFHFLQL
;
A
#
# COMPACT_ATOMS: atom_id res chain seq x y z
N MET A 1 25.96 31.22 20.74
CA MET A 1 25.51 29.95 21.36
C MET A 1 23.98 29.79 21.34
N VAL A 2 23.20 30.77 21.79
CA VAL A 2 21.71 30.64 21.88
C VAL A 2 21.03 30.49 20.51
N ALA A 3 21.50 31.18 19.47
CA ALA A 3 20.94 31.03 18.11
C ALA A 3 21.21 29.65 17.47
N LEU A 4 22.35 29.02 17.80
CA LEU A 4 22.69 27.66 17.35
C LEU A 4 21.79 26.62 18.04
N LEU A 5 21.51 26.78 19.33
CA LEU A 5 20.60 25.91 20.08
C LEU A 5 19.17 25.97 19.54
N ILE A 6 18.66 27.17 19.21
CA ILE A 6 17.32 27.33 18.61
C ILE A 6 17.27 26.71 17.21
N SER A 7 18.30 26.92 16.37
CA SER A 7 18.35 26.34 15.03
C SER A 7 18.49 24.82 15.04
N VAL A 8 19.19 24.25 16.02
CA VAL A 8 19.29 22.80 16.23
C VAL A 8 17.96 22.25 16.75
N TYR A 9 17.30 22.90 17.72
CA TYR A 9 15.97 22.48 18.22
C TYR A 9 14.89 22.54 17.15
N ALA A 10 14.87 23.60 16.34
CA ALA A 10 13.95 23.75 15.22
C ALA A 10 14.21 22.71 14.12
N ASN A 11 15.47 22.42 13.80
CA ASN A 11 15.80 21.32 12.88
C ASN A 11 15.41 19.95 13.45
N VAL A 12 15.62 19.70 14.74
CA VAL A 12 15.23 18.44 15.39
C VAL A 12 13.71 18.27 15.41
N GLN A 13 12.93 19.32 15.68
CA GLN A 13 11.46 19.28 15.56
C GLN A 13 10.97 19.16 14.11
N ALA A 14 11.61 19.84 13.16
CA ALA A 14 11.24 19.71 11.74
C ALA A 14 11.52 18.29 11.21
N VAL A 15 12.64 17.68 11.63
CA VAL A 15 12.98 16.29 11.33
C VAL A 15 12.00 15.32 12.00
N SER A 16 11.57 15.58 13.25
CA SER A 16 10.61 14.72 13.95
C SER A 16 9.20 14.78 13.32
N VAL A 17 8.72 15.97 12.95
CA VAL A 17 7.42 16.16 12.29
C VAL A 17 7.43 15.57 10.87
N GLY A 18 8.54 15.75 10.14
CA GLY A 18 8.69 15.15 8.80
C GLY A 18 8.64 13.63 8.82
N ASN A 19 9.26 13.00 9.83
CA ASN A 19 9.21 11.55 10.01
C ASN A 19 7.84 11.06 10.47
N ALA A 20 7.20 11.77 11.39
CA ALA A 20 5.82 11.49 11.81
C ALA A 20 4.84 11.52 10.62
N ALA A 21 4.97 12.51 9.74
CA ALA A 21 4.14 12.61 8.53
C ALA A 21 4.39 11.45 7.55
N LYS A 22 5.63 10.96 7.43
CA LYS A 22 5.94 9.77 6.61
C LYS A 22 5.28 8.53 7.17
N ILE A 23 5.34 8.33 8.49
CA ILE A 23 4.72 7.18 9.16
C ILE A 23 3.21 7.17 8.93
N ILE A 24 2.54 8.31 9.13
CA ILE A 24 1.08 8.41 8.92
C ILE A 24 0.72 8.11 7.45
N LYS A 25 1.50 8.62 6.48
CA LYS A 25 1.28 8.32 5.05
C LYS A 25 1.45 6.84 4.74
N GLN A 26 2.47 6.21 5.32
CA GLN A 26 2.72 4.77 5.16
C GLN A 26 1.56 3.95 5.74
N VAL A 27 1.14 4.26 6.98
CA VAL A 27 0.02 3.58 7.63
C VAL A 27 -1.27 3.76 6.85
N TYR A 28 -1.57 4.98 6.40
CA TYR A 28 -2.75 5.25 5.58
C TYR A 28 -2.75 4.47 4.26
N SER A 29 -1.56 4.22 3.69
CA SER A 29 -1.43 3.40 2.48
C SER A 29 -1.76 1.92 2.73
N VAL A 30 -1.61 1.43 3.96
CA VAL A 30 -1.88 0.03 4.34
C VAL A 30 -3.29 -0.14 4.92
N LEU A 31 -3.80 0.86 5.63
CA LEU A 31 -5.10 0.83 6.26
C LEU A 31 -5.77 2.21 6.13
N PRO A 32 -6.41 2.53 5.01
CA PRO A 32 -7.02 3.85 4.76
C PRO A 32 -8.33 4.09 5.54
N ILE A 33 -8.35 3.76 6.83
CA ILE A 33 -9.48 3.97 7.74
C ILE A 33 -9.07 4.98 8.81
N TYR A 34 -9.57 6.21 8.68
CA TYR A 34 -9.23 7.30 9.59
C TYR A 34 -9.60 7.01 11.04
N ASP A 35 -10.77 6.41 11.30
CA ASP A 35 -11.22 6.14 12.68
C ASP A 35 -10.23 5.25 13.44
N LYS A 36 -9.69 4.22 12.77
CA LYS A 36 -8.68 3.33 13.35
C LYS A 36 -7.33 4.05 13.54
N ILE A 37 -6.90 4.81 12.54
CA ILE A 37 -5.63 5.55 12.59
C ILE A 37 -5.65 6.60 13.71
N VAL A 38 -6.70 7.41 13.79
CA VAL A 38 -6.84 8.47 14.79
C VAL A 38 -6.91 7.85 16.19
N SER A 39 -7.66 6.76 16.36
CA SER A 39 -7.75 6.05 17.64
C SER A 39 -6.37 5.52 18.08
N ALA A 40 -5.62 4.87 17.19
CA ALA A 40 -4.27 4.37 17.49
C ALA A 40 -3.29 5.52 17.76
N LEU A 41 -3.38 6.62 17.01
CA LEU A 41 -2.54 7.80 17.19
C LEU A 41 -2.72 8.43 18.59
N LEU A 42 -3.96 8.50 19.08
CA LEU A 42 -4.29 9.06 20.40
C LEU A 42 -3.88 8.14 21.55
N GLN A 43 -3.89 6.81 21.35
CA GLN A 43 -3.58 5.83 22.40
C GLN A 43 -2.09 5.49 22.50
N ASP A 44 -1.46 5.21 21.36
CA ASP A 44 -0.11 4.63 21.31
C ASP A 44 0.95 5.60 20.75
N GLY A 45 0.53 6.73 20.18
CA GLY A 45 1.40 7.73 19.56
C GLY A 45 1.87 7.37 18.15
N VAL A 46 2.55 8.32 17.49
CA VAL A 46 2.90 8.21 16.06
C VAL A 46 3.93 7.13 15.74
N TRP A 47 4.80 6.77 16.68
CA TRP A 47 5.90 5.84 16.44
C TRP A 47 5.45 4.37 16.43
N ASN A 48 4.39 4.05 17.17
CA ASN A 48 3.84 2.69 17.30
C ASN A 48 2.72 2.39 16.30
N LEU A 49 2.29 3.41 15.54
CA LEU A 49 1.22 3.33 14.55
C LEU A 49 1.40 2.22 13.50
N PRO A 50 2.61 1.97 12.95
CA PRO A 50 2.84 0.86 12.00
C PRO A 50 2.57 -0.54 12.57
N GLU A 51 2.77 -0.73 13.88
CA GLU A 51 2.53 -2.03 14.53
C GLU A 51 1.05 -2.28 14.81
N LYS A 52 0.27 -1.20 15.03
CA LYS A 52 -1.15 -1.26 15.36
C LYS A 52 -2.06 -1.24 14.13
N CYS A 53 -1.68 -0.47 13.12
CA CYS A 53 -2.45 -0.31 11.89
C CYS A 53 -1.84 -1.15 10.78
N THR A 54 -2.07 -2.46 10.86
CA THR A 54 -1.63 -3.43 9.87
C THR A 54 -2.68 -3.67 8.80
N PHE A 55 -2.28 -4.38 7.75
CA PHE A 55 -3.16 -4.79 6.67
C PHE A 55 -4.38 -5.56 7.21
N THR A 56 -5.57 -5.25 6.69
CA THR A 56 -6.82 -5.92 7.06
C THR A 56 -7.53 -6.38 5.79
N LEU A 57 -7.99 -7.63 5.77
CA LEU A 57 -8.80 -8.15 4.67
C LEU A 57 -10.11 -7.37 4.52
N GLY A 58 -10.56 -7.22 3.28
CA GLY A 58 -11.69 -6.35 2.90
C GLY A 58 -11.43 -4.84 3.03
N VAL A 59 -10.21 -4.41 3.37
CA VAL A 59 -9.82 -3.00 3.33
C VAL A 59 -8.81 -2.78 2.22
N PRO A 60 -9.16 -2.03 1.16
CA PRO A 60 -8.26 -1.86 0.03
C PRO A 60 -7.00 -1.08 0.42
N ILE A 61 -5.84 -1.52 -0.09
CA ILE A 61 -4.56 -0.82 0.14
C ILE A 61 -4.23 0.15 -0.99
N GLY A 62 -3.55 1.22 -0.62
CA GLY A 62 -3.02 2.22 -1.54
C GLY A 62 -2.12 1.55 -2.60
N PRO A 63 -2.35 1.81 -3.89
CA PRO A 63 -1.58 1.17 -4.94
C PRO A 63 -0.14 1.65 -4.94
N MET A 64 0.81 0.71 -5.04
CA MET A 64 2.19 1.06 -5.38
C MET A 64 2.22 1.71 -6.78
N LEU A 65 2.83 2.89 -6.87
CA LEU A 65 2.97 3.66 -8.10
C LEU A 65 4.37 3.48 -8.68
N ALA A 66 4.43 3.24 -9.99
CA ALA A 66 5.70 3.20 -10.71
C ALA A 66 6.19 4.62 -11.04
N LYS A 67 7.50 4.83 -10.94
CA LYS A 67 8.14 6.04 -11.44
C LYS A 67 8.47 5.83 -12.92
N PRO A 68 8.10 6.74 -13.84
CA PRO A 68 8.51 6.63 -15.23
C PRO A 68 10.03 6.78 -15.33
N THR A 69 10.63 5.98 -16.20
CA THR A 69 12.07 5.92 -16.42
C THR A 69 12.34 6.04 -17.92
N LYS A 70 13.35 6.84 -18.31
CA LYS A 70 13.60 7.18 -19.73
C LYS A 70 14.44 6.15 -20.46
N GLY A 71 15.01 5.17 -19.77
CA GLY A 71 15.82 4.12 -20.38
C GLY A 71 16.32 3.10 -19.38
N VAL A 72 16.81 1.97 -19.90
CA VAL A 72 17.29 0.84 -19.08
C VAL A 72 18.46 1.24 -18.19
N THR A 73 19.35 2.12 -18.65
CA THR A 73 20.50 2.59 -17.87
C THR A 73 20.07 3.27 -16.57
N GLU A 74 19.01 4.08 -16.57
CA GLU A 74 18.50 4.72 -15.36
C GLU A 74 17.97 3.69 -14.34
N ILE A 75 17.44 2.55 -14.81
CA ILE A 75 17.03 1.44 -13.94
C ILE A 75 18.26 0.77 -13.34
N LEU A 76 19.26 0.43 -14.17
CA LEU A 76 20.49 -0.22 -13.72
C LEU A 76 21.27 0.66 -12.74
N ASP A 77 21.37 1.96 -12.99
CA ASP A 77 22.04 2.92 -12.10
C ASP A 77 21.31 3.08 -10.77
N LYS A 78 19.98 2.91 -10.76
CA LYS A 78 19.13 3.06 -9.58
C LYS A 78 19.12 1.81 -8.71
N PHE A 79 19.06 0.63 -9.31
CA PHE A 79 18.98 -0.63 -8.58
C PHE A 79 20.36 -1.24 -8.33
N GLN A 80 21.40 -0.89 -9.09
CA GLN A 80 22.80 -1.29 -8.91
C GLN A 80 22.90 -2.81 -8.60
N ASP A 81 23.46 -3.15 -7.43
CA ASP A 81 23.66 -4.52 -6.95
C ASP A 81 22.39 -5.14 -6.30
N THR A 82 21.22 -4.50 -6.45
CA THR A 82 19.94 -5.02 -5.97
C THR A 82 19.30 -5.88 -7.05
N GLU A 83 18.99 -7.13 -6.71
CA GLU A 83 18.22 -8.00 -7.60
C GLU A 83 16.84 -7.39 -7.89
N PHE A 84 16.45 -7.38 -9.16
CA PHE A 84 15.14 -6.91 -9.60
C PHE A 84 14.57 -7.85 -10.66
N THR A 85 13.25 -7.88 -10.76
CA THR A 85 12.52 -8.65 -11.77
C THR A 85 11.91 -7.72 -12.81
N CYS A 86 11.76 -8.22 -14.04
CA CYS A 86 11.08 -7.52 -15.12
C CYS A 86 9.76 -8.24 -15.39
N GLU A 87 8.65 -7.58 -15.06
CA GLU A 87 7.31 -8.06 -15.38
C GLU A 87 6.75 -7.29 -16.58
N TYR A 88 5.94 -7.96 -17.41
CA TYR A 88 5.20 -7.26 -18.45
C TYR A 88 4.27 -6.23 -17.82
N LYS A 89 4.28 -5.01 -18.35
CA LYS A 89 3.23 -4.02 -18.06
C LYS A 89 2.14 -4.20 -19.09
N TYR A 90 1.08 -4.93 -18.74
CA TYR A 90 -0.05 -5.09 -19.62
C TYR A 90 -1.02 -3.90 -19.48
N ASP A 91 -1.91 -3.78 -20.45
CA ASP A 91 -2.78 -2.63 -20.64
C ASP A 91 -4.23 -3.01 -20.33
N GLY A 92 -4.66 -2.74 -19.10
CA GLY A 92 -5.97 -3.14 -18.60
C GLY A 92 -6.32 -2.42 -17.30
N GLU A 93 -7.35 -2.91 -16.61
CA GLU A 93 -7.72 -2.40 -15.30
C GLU A 93 -6.88 -3.03 -14.19
N ARG A 94 -6.59 -2.25 -13.14
CA ARG A 94 -5.95 -2.76 -11.92
C ARG A 94 -7.03 -3.27 -10.98
N ALA A 95 -6.89 -4.52 -10.54
CA ALA A 95 -7.84 -5.17 -9.65
C ALA A 95 -7.12 -5.72 -8.41
N GLN A 96 -7.46 -5.20 -7.25
CA GLN A 96 -6.97 -5.71 -5.98
C GLN A 96 -7.98 -6.71 -5.44
N ILE A 97 -7.59 -7.98 -5.32
CA ILE A 97 -8.48 -9.08 -4.98
C ILE A 97 -8.21 -9.55 -3.55
N HIS A 98 -9.21 -9.39 -2.70
CA HIS A 98 -9.19 -9.88 -1.32
C HIS A 98 -9.96 -11.20 -1.29
N TYR A 99 -9.30 -12.25 -0.82
CA TYR A 99 -9.92 -13.55 -0.58
C TYR A 99 -10.18 -13.67 0.92
N MET A 100 -11.45 -13.65 1.31
CA MET A 100 -11.88 -13.57 2.69
C MET A 100 -11.84 -14.97 3.35
N GLU A 101 -11.75 -15.00 4.67
CA GLU A 101 -11.73 -16.25 5.45
C GLU A 101 -13.02 -17.06 5.31
N ASP A 102 -14.15 -16.40 5.03
CA ASP A 102 -15.44 -17.03 4.73
C ASP A 102 -15.56 -17.56 3.30
N GLY A 103 -14.50 -17.43 2.49
CA GLY A 103 -14.44 -17.85 1.10
C GLY A 103 -15.03 -16.84 0.11
N SER A 104 -15.51 -15.69 0.58
CA SER A 104 -15.97 -14.61 -0.29
C SER A 104 -14.81 -13.87 -0.96
N VAL A 105 -15.06 -13.29 -2.13
CA VAL A 105 -14.07 -12.54 -2.90
C VAL A 105 -14.50 -11.09 -3.01
N GLU A 106 -13.60 -10.17 -2.72
CA GLU A 106 -13.81 -8.73 -2.93
C GLU A 106 -12.78 -8.20 -3.93
N ILE A 107 -13.24 -7.43 -4.91
CA ILE A 107 -12.38 -6.87 -5.95
C ILE A 107 -12.48 -5.34 -5.87
N TYR A 108 -11.33 -4.68 -5.75
CA TYR A 108 -11.23 -3.23 -5.68
C TYR A 108 -10.49 -2.66 -6.88
N SER A 109 -10.93 -1.48 -7.33
CA SER A 109 -10.27 -0.71 -8.39
C SER A 109 -8.98 -0.05 -7.89
N ARG A 110 -8.24 0.60 -8.80
CA ARG A 110 -7.10 1.46 -8.46
C ARG A 110 -7.43 2.54 -7.41
N ASN A 111 -8.67 3.02 -7.38
CA ASN A 111 -9.13 4.09 -6.50
C ASN A 111 -9.85 3.56 -5.26
N ALA A 112 -9.67 2.28 -4.92
CA ALA A 112 -10.32 1.63 -3.77
C ALA A 112 -11.85 1.50 -3.88
N GLU A 113 -12.41 1.56 -5.10
CA GLU A 113 -13.84 1.35 -5.33
C GLU A 113 -14.16 -0.14 -5.46
N ARG A 114 -15.25 -0.59 -4.84
CA ARG A 114 -15.65 -2.01 -4.86
C ARG A 114 -16.26 -2.37 -6.21
N ASN A 115 -15.56 -3.19 -6.99
CA ASN A 115 -15.90 -3.63 -8.34
C ASN A 115 -16.24 -5.13 -8.44
N THR A 116 -16.42 -5.85 -7.33
CA THR A 116 -16.72 -7.29 -7.33
C THR A 116 -17.83 -7.69 -8.28
N GLY A 117 -18.93 -6.92 -8.34
CA GLY A 117 -20.07 -7.22 -9.22
C GLY A 117 -19.79 -7.05 -10.72
N LYS A 118 -18.74 -6.31 -11.08
CA LYS A 118 -18.32 -6.11 -12.48
C LYS A 118 -17.61 -7.35 -13.05
N TYR A 119 -17.05 -8.21 -12.19
CA TYR A 119 -16.15 -9.31 -12.57
C TYR A 119 -16.55 -10.66 -11.94
N PRO A 120 -17.76 -11.18 -12.24
CA PRO A 120 -18.22 -12.45 -11.67
C PRO A 120 -17.39 -13.66 -12.13
N ASP A 121 -16.82 -13.58 -13.33
CA ASP A 121 -15.89 -14.54 -13.92
C ASP A 121 -14.58 -14.64 -13.13
N VAL A 122 -14.00 -13.50 -12.75
CA VAL A 122 -12.79 -13.43 -11.91
C VAL A 122 -13.08 -14.00 -10.52
N VAL A 123 -14.23 -13.64 -9.93
CA VAL A 123 -14.67 -14.20 -8.64
C VAL A 123 -14.72 -15.73 -8.70
N SER A 124 -15.38 -16.28 -9.74
CA SER A 124 -15.49 -17.74 -9.89
C SER A 124 -14.13 -18.44 -10.07
N SER A 125 -13.20 -17.79 -10.78
CA SER A 125 -11.85 -18.31 -11.01
C SER A 125 -11.03 -18.30 -9.72
N VAL A 126 -11.05 -17.18 -9.00
CA VAL A 126 -10.34 -17.05 -7.71
C VAL A 126 -10.89 -18.05 -6.71
N SER A 127 -12.21 -18.17 -6.54
CA SER A 127 -12.80 -19.16 -5.63
C SER A 127 -12.48 -20.61 -6.00
N ARG A 128 -12.17 -20.92 -7.26
CA ARG A 128 -11.80 -22.27 -7.71
C ARG A 128 -10.34 -22.61 -7.40
N TYR A 129 -9.43 -21.63 -7.45
CA TYR A 129 -7.98 -21.87 -7.38
C TYR A 129 -7.32 -21.34 -6.11
N ALA A 130 -7.95 -20.41 -5.40
CA ALA A 130 -7.43 -19.88 -4.14
C ALA A 130 -7.56 -20.93 -3.03
N ASN A 131 -6.46 -21.15 -2.30
CA ASN A 131 -6.45 -21.90 -1.06
C ASN A 131 -6.52 -20.93 0.13
N LEU A 132 -7.05 -21.38 1.27
CA LEU A 132 -7.21 -20.57 2.49
C LEU A 132 -5.91 -19.96 3.05
N GLU A 133 -4.75 -20.46 2.62
CA GLU A 133 -3.42 -19.92 2.95
C GLU A 133 -3.13 -18.57 2.26
N GLN A 134 -3.85 -18.23 1.18
CA GLN A 134 -3.62 -17.02 0.37
C GLN A 134 -4.73 -16.00 0.61
N SER A 135 -4.42 -15.00 1.43
CA SER A 135 -5.40 -13.98 1.88
C SER A 135 -5.52 -12.78 0.95
N LEU A 136 -4.48 -12.46 0.16
CA LEU A 136 -4.46 -11.32 -0.75
C LEU A 136 -3.81 -11.69 -2.08
N PHE A 137 -4.51 -11.39 -3.17
CA PHE A 137 -3.93 -11.41 -4.52
C PHE A 137 -3.97 -10.01 -5.12
N LEU A 138 -2.79 -9.45 -5.40
CA LEU A 138 -2.68 -8.20 -6.13
C LEU A 138 -2.45 -8.51 -7.62
N PHE A 139 -3.54 -8.72 -8.37
CA PHE A 139 -3.43 -8.88 -9.82
C PHE A 139 -3.34 -7.52 -10.50
N HIS A 140 -2.25 -7.29 -11.22
CA HIS A 140 -2.12 -6.12 -12.06
C HIS A 140 -2.88 -6.22 -13.40
N PHE A 141 -3.78 -7.22 -13.56
CA PHE A 141 -4.49 -7.46 -14.81
C PHE A 141 -5.99 -7.68 -14.69
N LEU A 142 -6.71 -6.87 -15.47
CA LEU A 142 -7.97 -7.21 -16.11
C LEU A 142 -7.89 -6.70 -17.55
N GLN A 143 -7.52 -7.61 -18.46
CA GLN A 143 -7.66 -7.44 -19.89
C GLN A 143 -9.01 -8.07 -20.24
N LEU A 144 -10.00 -7.24 -20.60
CA LEU A 144 -11.23 -7.72 -21.25
C LEU A 144 -10.94 -7.95 -22.73
#